data_AF-A0A420G0Q8-F1
#
_entry.id   AF-A0A420G0Q8-F1
#
_cell.length_a   1.000
_cell.length_b   1.000
_cell.length_c   1.000
_cell.angle_alpha   90.00
_cell.angle_beta   90.00
_cell.angle_gamma   90.00
#
_symmetry.space_group_name_H-M   'P 1'
#
loop_
_entity.id
_entity.type
_entity.pdbx_description
1 polymer ?
#
loop_
_entity_poly.entity_id
_entity_poly.type
_entity_poly.pdbx_seq_one_letter_code
_entity_poly.pdbx_strand_id
1 'polypeptide(L)'
;MHKKEILKELVEHLFDFDNEFQEEKEYSMADFVGYLNVRYAVQPATIRNIAGEEEKWIKEDDDVNTDISTLLVFMYRYAVVYFKKALKEGPINTLDEFSFLIVLMTYPSLSKTELVQKLIMEKTSGVEVIKRLLKNELIEEFDNPNDKRSVLVAITAKGKEELASLFPKMGLVGSVIVGNLTSAEVSSLSFLLRKLDYYHNDIFLHHRNLSLEELRDRKDL
;
A
#
# COMPACT_ATOMS: atom_id res chain seq x y z
N MET A 1 21.94 7.30 -20.59
CA MET A 1 21.82 6.58 -21.86
C MET A 1 21.00 7.42 -22.83
N HIS A 2 21.55 7.77 -23.99
CA HIS A 2 20.86 8.58 -25.00
C HIS A 2 19.87 7.74 -25.81
N LYS A 3 18.76 8.32 -26.29
CA LYS A 3 17.70 7.59 -27.04
C LYS A 3 18.21 6.71 -28.19
N LYS A 4 19.32 7.11 -28.83
CA LYS A 4 19.94 6.36 -29.94
C LYS A 4 20.64 5.07 -29.48
N GLU A 5 21.20 5.08 -28.27
CA GLU A 5 21.88 3.92 -27.70
C GLU A 5 20.86 2.83 -27.35
N ILE A 6 19.73 3.20 -26.74
CA ILE A 6 18.65 2.26 -26.39
C ILE A 6 18.08 1.60 -27.66
N LEU A 7 17.93 2.37 -28.73
CA LEU A 7 17.44 1.81 -30.00
C LEU A 7 18.42 0.83 -30.62
N LYS A 8 19.73 1.11 -30.55
CA LYS A 8 20.76 0.19 -31.04
C LYS A 8 20.75 -1.11 -30.23
N GLU A 9 20.67 -1.00 -28.92
CA GLU A 9 20.61 -2.14 -28.01
C GLU A 9 19.35 -3.00 -28.25
N LEU A 10 18.17 -2.37 -28.42
CA LEU A 10 16.93 -3.10 -28.72
C LEU A 10 17.02 -3.89 -30.03
N VAL A 11 17.68 -3.32 -31.05
CA VAL A 11 17.89 -3.99 -32.35
C VAL A 11 18.88 -5.15 -32.19
N GLU A 12 19.94 -4.99 -31.40
CA GLU A 12 20.89 -6.07 -31.10
C GLU A 12 20.17 -7.24 -30.39
N HIS A 13 19.36 -6.96 -29.36
CA HIS A 13 18.58 -7.99 -28.67
C HIS A 13 17.59 -8.73 -29.58
N LEU A 14 17.02 -8.04 -30.57
CA LEU A 14 16.12 -8.66 -31.56
C LEU A 14 16.88 -9.64 -32.46
N PHE A 15 18.10 -9.31 -32.89
CA PHE A 15 18.93 -10.23 -33.65
C PHE A 15 19.39 -11.43 -32.83
N ASP A 16 19.71 -11.23 -31.55
CA ASP A 16 20.05 -12.33 -30.65
C ASP A 16 18.85 -13.28 -30.44
N PHE A 17 17.65 -12.71 -30.26
CA PHE A 17 16.41 -13.48 -30.19
C PHE A 17 16.16 -14.30 -31.47
N ASP A 18 16.31 -13.69 -32.64
CA ASP A 18 16.13 -14.34 -33.94
C ASP A 18 17.10 -15.52 -34.14
N ASN A 19 18.37 -15.32 -33.78
CA ASN A 19 19.40 -16.36 -33.88
C ASN A 19 19.13 -17.57 -32.97
N GLU A 20 18.53 -17.34 -31.80
CA GLU A 20 18.21 -18.42 -30.86
C GLU A 20 16.93 -19.17 -31.19
N PHE A 21 15.99 -18.52 -31.88
CA PHE A 21 14.70 -19.09 -32.28
C PHE A 21 14.70 -19.76 -33.66
N GLN A 22 15.88 -20.06 -34.23
CA GLN A 22 15.97 -20.72 -35.54
C GLN A 22 15.45 -22.17 -35.51
N GLU A 23 14.15 -22.32 -35.76
CA GLU A 23 13.50 -23.42 -36.49
C GLU A 23 12.01 -23.04 -36.79
N GLU A 24 11.76 -22.59 -38.03
CA GLU A 24 10.46 -22.49 -38.74
C GLU A 24 9.18 -22.03 -37.99
N LYS A 25 9.21 -20.90 -37.26
CA LYS A 25 7.96 -20.19 -36.92
C LYS A 25 8.09 -18.66 -37.02
N GLU A 26 7.03 -18.03 -37.52
CA GLU A 26 6.79 -16.59 -37.30
C GLU A 26 6.68 -16.35 -35.78
N TYR A 27 7.56 -15.53 -35.21
CA TYR A 27 7.47 -15.09 -33.82
C TYR A 27 6.76 -13.73 -33.73
N SER A 28 6.06 -13.50 -32.62
CA SER A 28 5.34 -12.27 -32.36
C SER A 28 6.15 -11.30 -31.48
N MET A 29 5.69 -10.04 -31.41
CA MET A 29 6.23 -9.09 -30.44
C MET A 29 6.08 -9.59 -28.99
N ALA A 30 5.05 -10.41 -28.70
CA ALA A 30 4.88 -10.98 -27.37
C ALA A 30 5.98 -12.01 -27.04
N ASP A 31 6.42 -12.80 -28.03
CA ASP A 31 7.51 -13.76 -27.87
C ASP A 31 8.84 -13.03 -27.64
N PHE A 32 9.09 -11.96 -28.39
CA PHE A 32 10.28 -11.12 -28.20
C PHE A 32 10.30 -10.42 -26.84
N VAL A 33 9.16 -9.87 -26.39
CA VAL A 33 9.02 -9.30 -25.03
C VAL A 33 9.23 -10.38 -23.97
N GLY A 34 8.73 -11.61 -24.20
CA GLY A 34 8.99 -12.75 -23.34
C GLY A 34 10.48 -13.06 -23.21
N TYR A 35 11.20 -13.10 -24.34
CA TYR A 35 12.66 -13.27 -24.37
C TYR A 35 13.39 -12.16 -23.60
N LEU A 36 13.03 -10.90 -23.84
CA LEU A 36 13.61 -9.76 -23.13
C LEU A 36 13.35 -9.85 -21.62
N ASN A 37 12.14 -10.22 -21.21
CA ASN A 37 11.82 -10.38 -19.79
C ASN A 37 12.64 -11.51 -19.16
N VAL A 38 12.85 -12.64 -19.83
CA VAL A 38 13.68 -13.72 -19.28
C VAL A 38 15.13 -13.27 -19.06
N ARG A 39 15.66 -12.40 -19.93
CA ARG A 39 17.08 -12.01 -19.93
C ARG A 39 17.42 -10.70 -19.23
N TYR A 40 16.46 -9.78 -19.20
CA TYR A 40 16.65 -8.40 -18.76
C TYR A 40 15.59 -7.93 -17.75
N ALA A 41 14.69 -8.79 -17.25
CA ALA A 41 13.68 -8.39 -16.26
C ALA A 41 14.26 -7.83 -14.95
N VAL A 42 15.58 -7.89 -14.74
CA VAL A 42 16.22 -7.33 -13.56
C VAL A 42 17.31 -6.35 -13.98
N GLN A 43 16.90 -5.18 -14.45
CA GLN A 43 17.67 -3.97 -14.11
C GLN A 43 16.96 -3.33 -12.92
N PRO A 44 17.64 -3.14 -11.77
CA PRO A 44 17.08 -2.38 -10.66
C PRO A 44 16.70 -1.00 -11.20
N ALA A 45 15.40 -0.71 -11.20
CA ALA A 45 14.94 0.62 -11.53
C ALA A 45 15.41 1.53 -10.39
N THR A 46 16.49 2.26 -10.60
CA THR A 46 17.05 3.11 -9.53
C THR A 46 15.99 4.10 -9.08
N ILE A 47 15.59 4.04 -7.80
CA ILE A 47 14.80 5.10 -7.18
C ILE A 47 15.51 6.43 -7.44
N ARG A 48 14.73 7.51 -7.57
CA ARG A 48 15.29 8.87 -7.64
C ARG A 48 16.39 9.02 -6.57
N ASN A 49 17.56 9.53 -6.93
CA ASN A 49 18.67 9.60 -5.99
C ASN A 49 18.28 10.48 -4.78
N ILE A 50 18.10 9.84 -3.63
CA ILE A 50 17.84 10.47 -2.33
C ILE A 50 19.07 10.41 -1.41
N ALA A 51 20.08 9.64 -1.79
CA ALA A 51 21.26 9.40 -0.98
C ALA A 51 22.25 10.57 -1.11
N GLY A 52 22.89 10.91 0.01
CA GLY A 52 24.03 11.82 0.03
C GLY A 52 25.29 11.20 -0.59
N GLU A 53 26.40 11.92 -0.45
CA GLU A 53 27.72 11.52 -0.96
C GLU A 53 28.56 10.75 0.07
N GLU A 54 28.14 10.76 1.33
CA GLU A 54 28.80 10.13 2.48
C GLU A 54 28.44 8.64 2.62
N GLU A 55 29.31 7.87 3.29
CA GLU A 55 29.11 6.46 3.68
C GLU A 55 28.62 5.56 2.52
N LYS A 56 29.47 5.43 1.49
CA LYS A 56 29.16 4.75 0.22
C LYS A 56 28.77 3.27 0.34
N TRP A 57 29.17 2.58 1.42
CA TRP A 57 28.82 1.18 1.68
C TRP A 57 27.31 0.98 1.84
N ILE A 58 26.55 2.03 2.19
CA ILE A 58 25.08 1.98 2.24
C ILE A 58 24.47 1.70 0.86
N LYS A 59 25.17 2.05 -0.23
CA LYS A 59 24.73 1.81 -1.63
C LYS A 59 25.12 0.43 -2.17
N GLU A 60 25.96 -0.31 -1.44
CA GLU A 60 26.50 -1.60 -1.92
C GLU A 60 25.57 -2.79 -1.58
N ASP A 61 24.54 -2.56 -0.75
CA ASP A 61 23.55 -3.56 -0.30
C ASP A 61 22.13 -3.29 -0.87
N ASP A 62 22.05 -2.62 -2.01
CA ASP A 62 20.80 -2.20 -2.66
C ASP A 62 20.09 -3.41 -3.32
N ASP A 63 19.33 -4.17 -2.53
CA ASP A 63 18.41 -5.21 -3.02
C ASP A 63 17.13 -4.59 -3.60
N VAL A 64 16.62 -5.17 -4.69
CA VAL A 64 15.38 -4.73 -5.39
C VAL A 64 14.17 -4.73 -4.45
N ASN A 65 14.16 -5.57 -3.42
CA ASN A 65 13.09 -5.59 -2.41
C ASN A 65 13.14 -4.37 -1.47
N THR A 66 14.32 -3.79 -1.25
CA THR A 66 14.50 -2.56 -0.46
C THR A 66 13.89 -1.36 -1.18
N ASP A 67 13.92 -1.36 -2.52
CA ASP A 67 13.31 -0.31 -3.32
C ASP A 67 11.78 -0.28 -3.16
N ILE A 68 11.12 -1.43 -3.30
CA ILE A 68 9.66 -1.53 -3.13
C ILE A 68 9.26 -1.08 -1.73
N SER A 69 9.98 -1.52 -0.71
CA SER A 69 9.73 -1.12 0.69
C SER A 69 9.85 0.39 0.88
N THR A 70 10.87 1.00 0.27
CA THR A 70 11.08 2.46 0.29
C THR A 70 9.96 3.20 -0.44
N LEU A 71 9.57 2.72 -1.62
CA LEU A 71 8.49 3.32 -2.41
C LEU A 71 7.14 3.23 -1.69
N LEU A 72 6.83 2.10 -1.03
CA LEU A 72 5.62 1.97 -0.21
C LEU A 72 5.57 3.02 0.90
N VAL A 73 6.70 3.22 1.62
CA VAL A 73 6.81 4.26 2.65
C VAL A 73 6.63 5.66 2.07
N PHE A 74 7.23 5.94 0.91
CA PHE A 74 7.07 7.24 0.25
C PHE A 74 5.64 7.48 -0.20
N MET A 75 5.00 6.49 -0.83
CA MET A 75 3.61 6.59 -1.26
C MET A 75 2.66 6.79 -0.09
N TYR A 76 2.88 6.10 1.04
CA TYR A 76 2.14 6.37 2.27
C TYR A 76 2.34 7.81 2.76
N ARG A 77 3.58 8.32 2.81
CA ARG A 77 3.87 9.70 3.22
C ARG A 77 3.22 10.73 2.30
N TYR A 78 3.25 10.52 0.99
CA TYR A 78 2.56 11.38 0.03
C TYR A 78 1.05 11.36 0.26
N ALA A 79 0.46 10.17 0.46
CA ALA A 79 -0.95 10.05 0.79
C ALA A 79 -1.30 10.88 2.04
N VAL A 80 -0.55 10.73 3.14
CA VAL A 80 -0.76 11.52 4.37
C VAL A 80 -0.71 13.03 4.10
N VAL A 81 0.22 13.51 3.27
CA VAL A 81 0.30 14.93 2.88
C VAL A 81 -0.96 15.38 2.13
N TYR A 82 -1.49 14.56 1.22
CA TYR A 82 -2.70 14.89 0.47
C TYR A 82 -3.97 14.80 1.34
N PHE A 83 -4.09 13.79 2.19
CA PHE A 83 -5.19 13.69 3.17
C PHE A 83 -5.25 14.91 4.08
N LYS A 84 -4.11 15.42 4.57
CA LYS A 84 -4.05 16.66 5.35
C LYS A 84 -4.60 17.88 4.61
N LYS A 85 -4.54 17.91 3.27
CA LYS A 85 -5.15 18.99 2.48
C LYS A 85 -6.67 18.86 2.42
N ALA A 86 -7.19 17.63 2.39
CA ALA A 86 -8.63 17.36 2.37
C ALA A 86 -9.31 17.58 3.73
N LEU A 87 -8.63 17.22 4.82
CA LEU A 87 -9.13 17.28 6.20
C LEU A 87 -9.13 18.70 6.82
N LYS A 88 -8.98 19.74 6.01
CA LYS A 88 -9.03 21.11 6.52
C LYS A 88 -10.45 21.49 6.92
N GLU A 89 -10.58 22.00 8.14
CA GLU A 89 -11.77 22.66 8.74
C GLU A 89 -12.89 21.73 9.27
N GLY A 90 -12.56 20.59 9.88
CA GLY A 90 -13.55 19.72 10.54
C GLY A 90 -13.02 19.00 11.79
N PRO A 91 -13.88 18.24 12.51
CA PRO A 91 -13.50 17.50 13.72
C PRO A 91 -12.67 16.23 13.44
N ILE A 92 -12.56 15.82 12.16
CA ILE A 92 -11.71 14.72 11.68
C ILE A 92 -10.40 15.32 11.18
N ASN A 93 -9.29 15.02 11.86
CA ASN A 93 -8.01 15.71 11.66
C ASN A 93 -6.90 14.83 11.10
N THR A 94 -7.05 13.50 11.15
CA THR A 94 -6.04 12.55 10.65
C THR A 94 -6.60 11.52 9.69
N LEU A 95 -5.71 10.94 8.87
CA LEU A 95 -6.04 9.79 8.03
C LEU A 95 -6.57 8.63 8.88
N ASP A 96 -5.97 8.36 10.04
CA ASP A 96 -6.41 7.29 10.93
C ASP A 96 -7.82 7.53 11.47
N GLU A 97 -8.15 8.76 11.90
CA GLU A 97 -9.50 9.10 12.36
C GLU A 97 -10.54 8.87 11.25
N PHE A 98 -10.22 9.28 10.03
CA PHE A 98 -11.05 9.01 8.86
C PHE A 98 -11.21 7.50 8.62
N SER A 99 -10.12 6.72 8.64
CA SER A 99 -10.14 5.27 8.43
C SER A 99 -10.96 4.53 9.50
N PHE A 100 -10.86 4.94 10.77
CA PHE A 100 -11.66 4.40 11.87
C PHE A 100 -13.16 4.63 11.64
N LEU A 101 -13.55 5.84 11.23
CA LEU A 101 -14.94 6.18 10.96
C LEU A 101 -15.48 5.46 9.72
N ILE A 102 -14.68 5.32 8.65
CA ILE A 102 -15.05 4.52 7.47
C ILE A 102 -15.39 3.09 7.86
N VAL A 103 -14.54 2.43 8.65
CA VAL A 103 -14.79 1.06 9.10
C VAL A 103 -16.04 1.02 9.97
N LEU A 104 -16.18 1.90 10.96
CA LEU A 104 -17.38 1.93 11.81
C LEU A 104 -18.67 2.23 11.05
N MET A 105 -18.61 2.94 9.92
CA MET A 105 -19.78 3.17 9.06
C MET A 105 -20.33 1.87 8.44
N THR A 106 -19.53 0.80 8.33
CA THR A 106 -19.93 -0.48 7.75
C THR A 106 -20.36 -1.54 8.77
N TYR A 107 -20.36 -1.21 10.07
CA TYR A 107 -20.74 -2.13 11.14
C TYR A 107 -21.75 -1.48 12.10
N PRO A 108 -22.68 -2.25 12.70
CA PRO A 108 -23.51 -1.73 13.79
C PRO A 108 -22.67 -1.25 14.98
N SER A 109 -21.66 -2.04 15.34
CA SER A 109 -20.68 -1.76 16.38
C SER A 109 -19.52 -2.74 16.30
N LEU A 110 -18.38 -2.39 16.89
CA LEU A 110 -17.21 -3.27 17.05
C LEU A 110 -16.63 -3.12 18.45
N SER A 111 -15.95 -4.14 18.98
CA SER A 111 -15.07 -3.91 20.12
C SER A 111 -13.87 -3.05 19.70
N LYS A 112 -13.26 -2.33 20.67
CA LYS A 112 -12.05 -1.52 20.41
C LYS A 112 -10.92 -2.36 19.81
N THR A 113 -10.76 -3.60 20.27
CA THR A 113 -9.73 -4.53 19.78
C THR A 113 -9.98 -4.91 18.33
N GLU A 114 -11.22 -5.29 17.97
CA GLU A 114 -11.57 -5.65 16.59
C GLU A 114 -11.37 -4.48 15.63
N LEU A 115 -11.77 -3.27 16.04
CA LEU A 115 -11.59 -2.07 15.22
C LEU A 115 -10.11 -1.79 14.95
N VAL A 116 -9.27 -1.86 15.98
CA VAL A 116 -7.82 -1.65 15.86
C VAL A 116 -7.16 -2.74 15.00
N GLN A 117 -7.59 -4.00 15.15
CA GLN A 117 -7.09 -5.11 14.32
C GLN A 117 -7.47 -4.94 12.85
N LYS A 118 -8.73 -4.56 12.55
CA LYS A 118 -9.19 -4.32 11.17
C LYS A 118 -8.40 -3.23 10.44
N LEU A 119 -7.79 -2.31 11.18
CA LEU A 119 -7.01 -1.20 10.63
C LEU A 119 -5.51 -1.40 10.74
N ILE A 120 -5.07 -2.63 11.07
CA ILE A 120 -3.67 -3.03 11.12
C ILE A 120 -2.83 -2.07 11.98
N MET A 121 -3.41 -1.61 13.09
CA MET A 121 -2.78 -0.61 13.94
C MET A 121 -2.30 -1.20 15.26
N GLU A 122 -1.17 -0.67 15.75
CA GLU A 122 -0.68 -0.96 17.09
C GLU A 122 -1.69 -0.55 18.16
N LYS A 123 -1.79 -1.36 19.22
CA LYS A 123 -2.85 -1.22 20.23
C LYS A 123 -2.87 0.17 20.88
N THR A 124 -1.71 0.71 21.21
CA THR A 124 -1.56 2.01 21.87
C THR A 124 -2.01 3.16 20.96
N SER A 125 -1.55 3.17 19.71
CA SER A 125 -1.97 4.14 18.69
C SER A 125 -3.47 4.05 18.41
N GLY A 126 -3.98 2.80 18.31
CA GLY A 126 -5.40 2.45 18.20
C GLY A 126 -6.27 3.13 19.24
N VAL A 127 -5.92 2.93 20.50
CA VAL A 127 -6.67 3.47 21.64
C VAL A 127 -6.64 5.00 21.64
N GLU A 128 -5.53 5.62 21.26
CA GLU A 128 -5.41 7.08 21.23
C GLU A 128 -6.24 7.70 20.09
N VAL A 129 -6.38 7.04 18.93
CA VAL A 129 -7.34 7.45 17.88
C VAL A 129 -8.78 7.35 18.39
N ILE A 130 -9.16 6.22 18.98
CA ILE A 130 -10.52 6.00 19.54
C ILE A 130 -10.85 7.09 20.58
N LYS A 131 -9.90 7.41 21.47
CA LYS A 131 -10.08 8.44 22.49
C LYS A 131 -10.36 9.82 21.89
N ARG A 132 -9.67 10.21 20.82
CA ARG A 132 -9.92 11.48 20.13
C ARG A 132 -11.29 11.50 19.44
N LEU A 133 -11.69 10.38 18.81
CA LEU A 133 -13.01 10.26 18.19
C LEU A 133 -14.15 10.36 19.22
N LEU A 134 -14.00 9.71 20.38
CA LEU A 134 -14.94 9.81 21.50
C LEU A 134 -15.03 11.25 22.03
N LYS A 135 -13.87 11.90 22.24
CA LYS A 135 -13.79 13.29 22.70
C LYS A 135 -14.52 14.26 21.75
N ASN A 136 -14.48 13.99 20.45
CA ASN A 136 -15.16 14.80 19.44
C ASN A 136 -16.61 14.34 19.16
N GLU A 137 -17.11 13.35 19.90
CA GLU A 137 -18.46 12.77 19.79
C GLU A 137 -18.77 12.18 18.39
N LEU A 138 -17.72 11.80 17.66
CA LEU A 138 -17.85 11.17 16.34
C LEU A 138 -18.16 9.68 16.46
N ILE A 139 -17.80 9.08 17.59
CA ILE A 139 -18.16 7.73 17.97
C ILE A 139 -18.70 7.75 19.41
N GLU A 140 -19.46 6.73 19.75
CA GLU A 140 -19.96 6.46 21.10
C GLU A 140 -19.45 5.10 21.59
N GLU A 141 -19.44 4.92 22.91
CA GLU A 141 -19.06 3.65 23.55
C GLU A 141 -20.16 3.17 24.51
N PHE A 142 -20.37 1.85 24.56
CA PHE A 142 -21.38 1.23 25.41
C PHE A 142 -20.98 -0.19 25.83
N ASP A 143 -21.55 -0.66 26.94
CA ASP A 143 -21.26 -1.99 27.48
C ASP A 143 -21.61 -3.09 26.48
N ASN A 144 -20.74 -4.08 26.34
CA ASN A 144 -21.06 -5.25 25.54
C ASN A 144 -22.05 -6.16 26.31
N PRO A 145 -23.27 -6.40 25.78
CA PRO A 145 -24.25 -7.25 26.45
C PRO A 145 -23.80 -8.72 26.58
N ASN A 146 -22.86 -9.16 25.72
CA ASN A 146 -22.38 -10.54 25.68
C ASN A 146 -21.09 -10.75 26.51
N ASP A 147 -20.34 -9.68 26.82
CA ASP A 147 -19.14 -9.75 27.65
C ASP A 147 -18.93 -8.43 28.41
N LYS A 148 -19.32 -8.42 29.69
CA LYS A 148 -19.20 -7.26 30.59
C LYS A 148 -17.78 -6.75 30.80
N ARG A 149 -16.76 -7.49 30.36
CA ARG A 149 -15.35 -7.05 30.41
C ARG A 149 -14.92 -6.28 29.15
N SER A 150 -15.79 -6.18 28.15
CA SER A 150 -15.53 -5.51 26.89
C SER A 150 -16.53 -4.39 26.63
N VAL A 151 -16.08 -3.39 25.88
CA VAL A 151 -16.86 -2.22 25.49
C VAL A 151 -16.93 -2.20 23.96
N LEU A 152 -18.12 -1.90 23.45
CA LEU A 152 -18.40 -1.72 22.03
C LEU A 152 -18.31 -0.24 21.68
N VAL A 153 -17.91 0.04 20.44
CA VAL A 153 -17.90 1.38 19.85
C VAL A 153 -18.71 1.39 18.56
N ALA A 154 -19.42 2.48 18.31
CA ALA A 154 -20.20 2.71 17.10
C ALA A 154 -20.06 4.16 16.64
N ILE A 155 -20.24 4.40 15.34
CA ILE A 155 -20.23 5.77 14.78
C ILE A 155 -21.56 6.47 15.09
N THR A 156 -21.48 7.71 15.57
CA THR A 156 -22.67 8.52 15.89
C THR A 156 -23.29 9.12 14.62
N ALA A 157 -24.49 9.71 14.74
CA ALA A 157 -25.09 10.48 13.64
C ALA A 157 -24.19 11.65 13.20
N LYS A 158 -23.60 12.38 14.17
CA LYS A 158 -22.61 13.44 13.94
C LYS A 158 -21.39 12.90 13.19
N GLY A 159 -20.84 11.76 13.63
CA GLY A 159 -19.71 11.11 12.95
C GLY A 159 -20.01 10.77 11.49
N LYS A 160 -21.22 10.26 11.20
CA LYS A 160 -21.65 9.94 9.83
C LYS A 160 -21.77 11.19 8.95
N GLU A 161 -22.33 12.27 9.47
CA GLU A 161 -22.49 13.54 8.75
C GLU A 161 -21.12 14.16 8.41
N GLU A 162 -20.24 14.24 9.40
CA GLU A 162 -18.87 14.74 9.23
C GLU A 162 -18.10 13.90 8.21
N LEU A 163 -18.22 12.58 8.28
CA LEU A 163 -17.56 11.67 7.34
C LEU A 163 -18.10 11.82 5.91
N ALA A 164 -19.42 11.93 5.76
CA ALA A 164 -20.06 12.12 4.45
C ALA A 164 -19.61 13.43 3.78
N SER A 165 -19.42 14.50 4.57
CA SER A 165 -18.94 15.79 4.08
C SER A 165 -17.54 15.71 3.44
N LEU A 166 -16.73 14.72 3.83
CA LEU A 166 -15.37 14.53 3.34
C LEU A 166 -15.30 13.74 2.03
N PHE A 167 -16.32 12.94 1.67
CA PHE A 167 -16.25 12.05 0.51
C PHE A 167 -15.86 12.73 -0.81
N PRO A 168 -16.39 13.92 -1.18
CA PRO A 168 -15.96 14.60 -2.39
C PRO A 168 -14.46 14.92 -2.40
N LYS A 169 -13.92 15.39 -1.26
CA LYS A 169 -12.49 15.69 -1.11
C LYS A 169 -11.65 14.41 -1.12
N MET A 170 -12.15 13.32 -0.54
CA MET A 170 -11.44 12.03 -0.55
C MET A 170 -11.39 11.40 -1.93
N GLY A 171 -12.42 11.57 -2.76
CA GLY A 171 -12.38 11.21 -4.17
C GLY A 171 -11.24 11.94 -4.91
N LEU A 172 -11.06 13.24 -4.64
CA LEU A 172 -9.94 14.01 -5.19
C LEU A 172 -8.58 13.49 -4.69
N VAL A 173 -8.44 13.20 -3.39
CA VAL A 173 -7.21 12.61 -2.84
C VAL A 173 -6.87 11.30 -3.55
N GLY A 174 -7.84 10.40 -3.74
CA GLY A 174 -7.65 9.15 -4.46
C GLY A 174 -7.12 9.38 -5.88
N SER A 175 -7.71 10.33 -6.62
CA SER A 175 -7.26 10.68 -7.98
C SER A 175 -5.82 11.23 -8.03
N VAL A 176 -5.43 12.02 -7.02
CA VAL A 176 -4.07 12.60 -6.94
C VAL A 176 -3.05 11.53 -6.59
N ILE A 177 -3.39 10.56 -5.74
CA ILE A 177 -2.50 9.46 -5.34
C ILE A 177 -2.16 8.56 -6.53
N VAL A 178 -3.15 8.18 -7.34
CA VAL A 178 -2.92 7.36 -8.55
C VAL A 178 -2.27 8.15 -9.68
N GLY A 179 -2.43 9.48 -9.68
CA GLY A 179 -1.64 10.40 -10.48
C GLY A 179 -1.71 10.13 -11.98
N ASN A 180 -0.57 9.77 -12.57
CA ASN A 180 -0.40 9.58 -14.01
C ASN A 180 -0.60 8.14 -14.49
N LEU A 181 -1.06 7.23 -13.63
CA LEU A 181 -1.35 5.85 -14.03
C LEU A 181 -2.60 5.79 -14.90
N THR A 182 -2.52 5.00 -15.97
CA THR A 182 -3.68 4.60 -16.79
C THR A 182 -4.60 3.67 -16.00
N SER A 183 -5.85 3.49 -16.45
CA SER A 183 -6.80 2.58 -15.81
C SER A 183 -6.31 1.13 -15.75
N ALA A 184 -5.55 0.69 -16.77
CA ALA A 184 -4.94 -0.63 -16.80
C ALA A 184 -3.84 -0.77 -15.74
N GLU A 185 -2.94 0.22 -15.63
CA GLU A 185 -1.88 0.25 -14.61
C GLU A 185 -2.44 0.33 -13.19
N VAL A 186 -3.49 1.14 -12.96
CA VAL A 186 -4.20 1.17 -11.66
C VAL A 186 -4.76 -0.21 -11.31
N SER A 187 -5.36 -0.90 -12.28
CA SER A 187 -5.90 -2.25 -12.07
C SER A 187 -4.82 -3.26 -11.72
N SER A 188 -3.69 -3.22 -12.44
CA SER A 188 -2.52 -4.07 -12.18
C SER A 188 -1.89 -3.80 -10.81
N LEU A 189 -1.65 -2.53 -10.46
CA LEU A 189 -1.12 -2.15 -9.16
C LEU A 189 -2.07 -2.58 -8.04
N SER A 190 -3.37 -2.36 -8.21
CA SER A 190 -4.39 -2.78 -7.24
C SER A 190 -4.40 -4.30 -7.04
N PHE A 191 -4.22 -5.09 -8.10
CA PHE A 191 -4.08 -6.53 -7.99
C PHE A 191 -2.84 -6.94 -7.18
N LEU A 192 -1.68 -6.34 -7.48
CA LEU A 192 -0.43 -6.64 -6.77
C LEU A 192 -0.52 -6.25 -5.28
N LEU A 193 -1.06 -5.07 -4.97
CA LEU A 193 -1.25 -4.63 -3.59
C LEU A 193 -2.21 -5.53 -2.81
N ARG A 194 -3.32 -5.98 -3.42
CA ARG A 194 -4.21 -6.97 -2.77
C ARG A 194 -3.51 -8.29 -2.51
N LYS A 195 -2.68 -8.76 -3.45
CA LYS A 195 -1.91 -10.00 -3.27
C LYS A 195 -0.98 -9.89 -2.06
N LEU A 196 -0.29 -8.76 -1.92
CA LEU A 196 0.56 -8.46 -0.76
C LEU A 196 -0.27 -8.34 0.54
N ASP A 197 -1.40 -7.64 0.49
CA ASP A 197 -2.31 -7.48 1.62
C ASP A 197 -2.79 -8.83 2.18
N TYR A 198 -3.25 -9.75 1.33
CA TYR A 198 -3.66 -11.08 1.78
C TYR A 198 -2.52 -11.84 2.46
N TYR A 199 -1.32 -11.81 1.88
CA TYR A 199 -0.13 -12.45 2.45
C TYR A 199 0.23 -11.86 3.82
N HIS A 200 0.31 -10.53 3.93
CA HIS A 200 0.70 -9.87 5.17
C HIS A 200 -0.39 -9.88 6.25
N ASN A 201 -1.67 -9.85 5.86
CA ASN A 201 -2.77 -9.94 6.81
C ASN A 201 -2.81 -11.32 7.50
N ASP A 202 -2.49 -12.41 6.79
CA ASP A 202 -2.35 -13.72 7.43
C ASP A 202 -1.24 -13.71 8.50
N ILE A 203 -0.07 -13.18 8.13
CA ILE A 203 1.05 -13.00 9.08
C ILE A 203 0.61 -12.18 10.29
N PHE A 204 -0.09 -11.07 10.05
CA PHE A 204 -0.61 -10.20 11.08
C PHE A 204 -1.68 -10.88 11.95
N LEU A 205 -2.49 -11.81 11.46
CA LEU A 205 -3.50 -12.44 12.32
C LEU A 205 -2.96 -13.63 13.10
N HIS A 206 -2.06 -14.41 12.49
CA HIS A 206 -1.72 -15.73 13.00
C HIS A 206 -0.24 -15.89 13.40
N HIS A 207 0.63 -14.96 13.00
CA HIS A 207 2.09 -15.19 13.06
C HIS A 207 2.93 -13.97 13.51
N ARG A 208 2.33 -13.00 14.20
CA ARG A 208 3.06 -11.78 14.65
C ARG A 208 4.26 -12.02 15.56
N ASN A 209 4.29 -13.15 16.24
CA ASN A 209 5.32 -13.46 17.22
C ASN A 209 6.56 -14.11 16.59
N LEU A 210 6.52 -14.43 15.29
CA LEU A 210 7.65 -15.01 14.58
C LEU A 210 8.74 -13.95 14.35
N SER A 211 10.00 -14.40 14.33
CA SER A 211 11.14 -13.56 13.94
C SER A 211 11.13 -13.26 12.44
N LEU A 212 11.96 -12.30 12.01
CA LEU A 212 12.07 -11.97 10.58
C LEU A 212 12.64 -13.15 9.77
N GLU A 213 13.59 -13.89 10.34
CA GLU A 213 14.17 -15.09 9.74
C GLU A 213 13.11 -16.19 9.58
N GLU A 214 12.30 -16.42 10.61
CA GLU A 214 11.20 -17.40 10.57
C GLU A 214 10.13 -17.02 9.54
N LEU A 215 9.84 -15.72 9.38
CA LEU A 215 8.91 -15.24 8.36
C LEU A 215 9.48 -15.37 6.94
N ARG A 216 10.77 -15.10 6.75
CA ARG A 216 11.45 -15.21 5.44
C ARG A 216 11.51 -16.66 4.95
N ASP A 217 11.84 -17.59 5.85
CA ASP A 217 12.13 -18.98 5.47
C ASP A 217 10.87 -19.87 5.38
N ARG A 218 9.68 -19.29 5.58
CA ARG A 218 8.40 -20.00 5.46
C ARG A 218 8.08 -20.35 4.01
N LYS A 219 7.66 -21.60 3.77
CA LYS A 219 7.41 -22.16 2.42
C LYS A 219 5.93 -22.46 2.14
N ASP A 220 5.07 -22.20 3.11
CA ASP A 220 3.69 -22.68 3.22
C ASP A 220 2.62 -21.58 3.08
N LEU A 221 2.97 -20.44 2.45
CA LEU A 221 2.06 -19.33 2.12
C LEU A 221 1.89 -19.13 0.62
#